data_AF-A0AAN8L670-F1
#
_entry.id   AF-A0AAN8L670-F1
#
_cell.length_a   1.000
_cell.length_b   1.000
_cell.length_c   1.000
_cell.angle_alpha   90.00
_cell.angle_beta   90.00
_cell.angle_gamma   90.00
#
_symmetry.space_group_name_H-M   'P 1'
#
loop_
_entity.id
_entity.type
_entity.pdbx_description
1 polymer ?
#
loop_
_entity_poly.entity_id
_entity_poly.type
_entity_poly.pdbx_seq_one_letter_code
_entity_poly.pdbx_strand_id
1 'polypeptide(L)'
;MTNTMTSTVLISFLACLILVNVEGQVGHSKSRCQCLNGMVNRVKPLLIEKLEVYAPSHSCQHMEIIVTLKNVEGKKCLNPEAPIVKNNIEKWMKNQRSVQ
;
A
#
# COMPACT_ATOMS: atom_id res chain seq x y z
N MET A 1 -25.70 52.12 -4.58
CA MET A 1 -25.99 51.26 -3.41
C MET A 1 -26.67 49.94 -3.79
N THR A 2 -27.44 49.88 -4.88
CA THR A 2 -28.07 48.65 -5.39
C THR A 2 -27.06 47.63 -5.93
N ASN A 3 -26.04 48.08 -6.66
CA ASN A 3 -25.03 47.20 -7.29
C ASN A 3 -24.12 46.48 -6.28
N THR A 4 -23.88 47.08 -5.11
CA THR A 4 -23.10 46.45 -4.03
C THR A 4 -23.93 45.42 -3.28
N MET A 5 -25.22 45.70 -3.03
CA MET A 5 -26.15 44.74 -2.39
C MET A 5 -26.41 43.52 -3.28
N THR A 6 -26.63 43.71 -4.58
CA THR A 6 -26.83 42.59 -5.51
C THR A 6 -25.57 41.73 -5.63
N SER A 7 -24.38 42.36 -5.64
CA SER A 7 -23.11 41.65 -5.67
C SER A 7 -22.88 40.81 -4.41
N THR A 8 -23.17 41.33 -3.21
CA THR A 8 -23.05 40.56 -1.96
C THR A 8 -24.01 39.36 -1.91
N VAL A 9 -25.25 39.53 -2.39
CA VAL A 9 -26.23 38.43 -2.44
C VAL A 9 -25.80 37.34 -3.42
N LEU A 10 -25.29 37.74 -4.60
CA LEU A 10 -24.76 36.79 -5.59
C LEU A 10 -23.56 36.01 -5.06
N ILE A 11 -22.61 36.69 -4.40
CA ILE A 11 -21.43 36.05 -3.80
C ILE A 11 -21.85 35.07 -2.70
N SER A 12 -22.79 35.47 -1.83
CA SER A 12 -23.30 34.59 -0.77
C SER A 12 -24.01 33.35 -1.35
N PHE A 13 -24.78 33.51 -2.41
CA PHE A 13 -25.47 32.40 -3.06
C PHE A 13 -24.47 31.42 -3.73
N LEU A 14 -23.47 31.96 -4.43
CA LEU A 14 -22.40 31.15 -5.03
C LEU A 14 -21.58 30.40 -3.97
N ALA A 15 -21.25 31.04 -2.85
CA ALA A 15 -20.55 30.39 -1.75
C ALA A 15 -21.36 29.24 -1.15
N CYS A 16 -22.68 29.41 -0.96
CA CYS A 16 -23.56 28.34 -0.49
C CYS A 16 -23.61 27.15 -1.46
N LEU A 17 -23.67 27.40 -2.77
CA LEU A 17 -23.67 26.32 -3.78
C LEU A 17 -22.35 25.52 -3.77
N ILE A 18 -21.20 26.18 -3.56
CA ILE A 18 -19.90 25.50 -3.47
C ILE A 18 -19.82 24.61 -2.21
N LEU A 19 -20.39 25.06 -1.09
CA LEU A 19 -20.42 24.29 0.16
C LEU A 19 -21.33 23.05 0.07
N VAL A 20 -22.45 23.14 -0.67
CA VAL A 20 -23.41 22.04 -0.83
C VAL A 20 -22.87 20.95 -1.77
N ASN A 21 -21.98 21.30 -2.70
CA ASN A 21 -21.49 20.39 -3.74
C ASN A 21 -20.13 19.73 -3.44
N VAL A 22 -19.69 19.68 -2.17
CA VAL A 22 -18.55 18.84 -1.78
C VAL A 22 -19.01 17.38 -1.71
N GLU A 23 -19.18 16.77 -2.87
CA GLU A 23 -19.22 15.33 -2.98
C GLU A 23 -17.77 14.83 -2.94
N GLY A 24 -17.37 14.22 -1.82
CA GLY A 24 -16.09 13.56 -1.74
C GLY A 24 -16.02 12.49 -2.82
N GLN A 25 -15.20 12.72 -3.86
CA GLN A 25 -14.95 11.68 -4.85
C GLN A 25 -14.27 10.52 -4.14
N VAL A 26 -15.03 9.49 -3.78
CA VAL A 26 -14.51 8.14 -3.58
C VAL A 26 -14.12 7.64 -4.96
N GLY A 27 -13.09 8.27 -5.54
CA GLY A 27 -12.46 7.80 -6.75
C GLY A 27 -12.01 6.39 -6.45
N HIS A 28 -12.38 5.43 -7.32
CA HIS A 28 -11.91 4.05 -7.25
C HIS A 28 -10.45 4.05 -6.81
N SER A 29 -10.20 3.69 -5.55
CA SER A 29 -8.87 3.79 -5.00
C SER A 29 -8.03 2.75 -5.72
N LYS A 30 -7.25 3.18 -6.73
CA LYS A 30 -6.27 2.31 -7.37
C LYS A 30 -5.43 1.73 -6.24
N SER A 31 -5.37 0.40 -6.17
CA SER A 31 -4.61 -0.30 -5.15
C SER A 31 -3.17 0.19 -5.15
N ARG A 32 -2.70 0.69 -4.01
CA ARG A 32 -1.34 1.16 -3.76
C ARG A 32 -0.49 0.04 -3.15
N CYS A 33 -0.50 -1.12 -3.81
CA CYS A 33 0.36 -2.24 -3.45
C CYS A 33 1.83 -1.89 -3.70
N GLN A 34 2.74 -2.38 -2.86
CA GLN A 34 4.18 -2.19 -3.02
C GLN A 34 4.74 -3.11 -4.13
N CYS A 35 4.12 -4.26 -4.34
CA CYS A 35 4.51 -5.26 -5.31
C CYS A 35 3.91 -4.95 -6.69
N LEU A 36 4.70 -4.30 -7.55
CA LEU A 36 4.30 -3.93 -8.91
C LEU A 36 4.88 -4.85 -10.00
N ASN A 37 6.05 -5.45 -9.76
CA ASN A 37 6.87 -6.11 -10.79
C ASN A 37 6.84 -7.65 -10.73
N GLY A 38 5.71 -8.22 -10.27
CA GLY A 38 5.53 -9.67 -10.16
C GLY A 38 6.13 -10.28 -8.90
N MET A 39 5.76 -11.54 -8.66
CA MET A 39 6.10 -12.29 -7.45
C MET A 39 7.04 -13.45 -7.77
N VAL A 40 7.97 -13.74 -6.86
CA VAL A 40 8.84 -14.91 -6.96
C VAL A 40 8.39 -16.00 -6.01
N ASN A 41 8.45 -17.26 -6.47
CA ASN A 41 7.99 -18.40 -5.67
C ASN A 41 9.10 -18.96 -4.75
N ARG A 42 10.36 -18.57 -4.93
CA ARG A 42 11.48 -19.15 -4.18
C ARG A 42 12.50 -18.10 -3.78
N VAL A 43 12.99 -18.23 -2.55
CA VAL A 43 14.09 -17.44 -2.00
C VAL A 43 14.95 -18.35 -1.12
N LYS A 44 16.26 -18.12 -1.05
CA LYS A 44 17.13 -18.83 -0.12
C LYS A 44 17.04 -18.14 1.25
N PRO A 45 16.55 -18.81 2.32
CA PRO A 45 16.37 -18.19 3.63
C PRO A 45 17.65 -17.53 4.17
N LEU A 46 18.81 -18.15 3.94
CA LEU A 46 20.11 -17.64 4.42
C LEU A 46 20.50 -16.26 3.83
N LEU A 47 19.95 -15.94 2.65
CA LEU A 47 20.20 -14.67 1.96
C LEU A 47 19.21 -13.57 2.35
N ILE A 48 18.15 -13.88 3.10
CA ILE A 48 17.18 -12.87 3.52
C ILE A 48 17.81 -12.04 4.64
N GLU A 49 17.90 -10.74 4.40
CA GLU A 49 18.32 -9.73 5.38
C GLU A 49 17.12 -9.21 6.18
N LYS A 50 16.04 -8.86 5.48
CA LYS A 50 14.81 -8.35 6.07
C LYS A 50 13.60 -9.04 5.45
N LEU A 51 12.62 -9.40 6.29
CA LEU A 51 11.32 -9.92 5.89
C LEU A 51 10.23 -8.98 6.41
N GLU A 52 9.37 -8.50 5.51
CA GLU A 52 8.24 -7.62 5.81
C GLU A 52 6.97 -8.29 5.29
N VAL A 53 5.97 -8.46 6.15
CA VAL A 53 4.69 -9.07 5.78
C VAL A 53 3.58 -8.06 6.00
N TYR A 54 2.85 -7.75 4.93
CA TYR A 54 1.72 -6.82 4.94
C TYR A 54 0.43 -7.61 4.67
N ALA A 55 -0.52 -7.51 5.61
CA ALA A 55 -1.85 -8.06 5.43
C ALA A 55 -2.65 -7.22 4.41
N PRO A 56 -3.73 -7.79 3.81
CA PRO A 56 -4.70 -7.02 3.05
C PRO A 56 -5.20 -5.79 3.81
N SER A 57 -5.30 -4.66 3.11
CA SER A 57 -5.71 -3.36 3.64
C SER A 57 -6.56 -2.59 2.64
N HIS A 58 -7.13 -1.45 3.07
CA HIS A 58 -7.84 -0.54 2.17
C HIS A 58 -6.95 -0.04 1.01
N SER A 59 -5.65 0.10 1.25
CA SER A 59 -4.69 0.52 0.23
C SER A 59 -4.30 -0.60 -0.73
N CYS A 60 -4.23 -1.86 -0.27
CA CYS A 60 -3.88 -3.00 -1.10
C CYS A 60 -4.69 -4.23 -0.65
N GLN A 61 -5.54 -4.75 -1.52
CA GLN A 61 -6.45 -5.85 -1.19
C GLN A 61 -5.76 -7.22 -1.10
N HIS A 62 -4.49 -7.31 -1.49
CA HIS A 62 -3.71 -8.55 -1.47
C HIS A 62 -2.70 -8.53 -0.31
N MET A 63 -2.38 -9.72 0.19
CA MET A 63 -1.26 -9.91 1.10
C MET A 63 0.05 -9.71 0.35
N GLU A 64 0.98 -8.94 0.92
CA GLU A 64 2.31 -8.72 0.35
C GLU A 64 3.38 -9.29 1.28
N ILE A 65 4.25 -10.14 0.73
CA ILE A 65 5.42 -10.64 1.43
C ILE A 65 6.65 -10.07 0.72
N ILE A 66 7.38 -9.20 1.40
CA ILE A 66 8.49 -8.47 0.81
C ILE A 66 9.78 -8.86 1.51
N VAL A 67 10.78 -9.25 0.72
CA VAL A 67 12.12 -9.59 1.23
C VAL A 67 13.18 -8.66 0.68
N THR A 68 14.08 -8.24 1.55
CA THR A 68 15.37 -7.65 1.17
C THR A 68 16.43 -8.73 1.30
N LEU A 69 17.25 -8.91 0.27
CA LEU A 69 18.31 -9.91 0.27
C LEU A 69 19.66 -9.25 0.55
N LYS A 70 20.52 -9.96 1.28
CA LYS A 70 21.90 -9.53 1.55
C LYS A 70 22.64 -9.34 0.23
N ASN A 71 23.36 -8.22 0.12
CA ASN A 71 24.23 -7.91 -1.04
C ASN A 71 23.50 -7.89 -2.39
N VAL A 72 22.18 -7.72 -2.41
CA VAL A 72 21.40 -7.54 -3.63
C VAL A 72 20.61 -6.26 -3.49
N GLU A 73 20.74 -5.38 -4.46
CA GLU A 73 19.95 -4.16 -4.49
C GLU A 73 18.47 -4.45 -4.79
N GLY A 74 17.60 -3.75 -4.07
CA GLY A 74 16.16 -3.81 -4.26
C GLY A 74 15.44 -4.85 -3.40
N LYS A 75 14.11 -4.76 -3.43
CA LYS A 75 13.19 -5.65 -2.72
C LYS A 75 12.60 -6.65 -3.69
N LYS A 76 12.31 -7.87 -3.21
CA LYS A 76 11.56 -8.88 -3.97
C LYS A 76 10.26 -9.19 -3.27
N CYS A 77 9.20 -9.33 -4.06
CA CYS A 77 7.91 -9.80 -3.58
C CYS A 77 7.82 -11.32 -3.72
N LEU A 78 7.38 -12.00 -2.67
CA LEU A 78 7.14 -13.44 -2.68
C LEU A 78 5.66 -13.71 -2.94
N ASN A 79 5.38 -14.80 -3.65
CA ASN A 79 4.00 -15.25 -3.87
C ASN A 79 3.45 -15.92 -2.59
N PRO A 80 2.44 -15.34 -1.91
CA PRO A 80 1.87 -15.93 -0.70
C PRO A 80 1.18 -17.27 -0.95
N GLU A 81 0.73 -17.56 -2.19
CA GLU A 81 0.05 -18.80 -2.55
C GLU A 81 1.02 -19.95 -2.82
N ALA A 82 2.31 -19.68 -3.04
CA ALA A 82 3.30 -20.70 -3.33
C ALA A 82 3.68 -21.47 -2.03
N PRO A 83 3.46 -22.81 -1.94
CA PRO A 83 3.70 -23.57 -0.71
C PRO A 83 5.15 -23.47 -0.19
N ILE A 84 6.10 -23.34 -1.12
CA ILE A 84 7.52 -23.23 -0.79
C ILE A 84 7.89 -21.88 -0.14
N VAL A 85 7.11 -20.81 -0.36
CA VAL A 85 7.33 -19.51 0.27
C VAL A 85 7.13 -19.61 1.78
N LYS A 86 6.06 -20.28 2.22
CA LYS A 86 5.80 -20.55 3.64
C LYS A 86 6.98 -21.28 4.29
N ASN A 87 7.46 -22.35 3.67
CA ASN A 87 8.60 -23.13 4.19
C ASN A 87 9.89 -22.29 4.27
N ASN A 88 10.14 -21.40 3.32
CA ASN A 88 11.31 -20.53 3.34
C ASN A 88 11.25 -19.50 4.48
N ILE A 89 10.07 -18.91 4.72
CA ILE A 89 9.84 -17.96 5.81
C ILE A 89 10.01 -18.64 7.16
N GLU A 90 9.39 -19.81 7.37
CA GLU A 90 9.53 -20.56 8.62
C GLU A 90 10.99 -20.91 8.92
N LYS A 91 11.76 -21.32 7.90
CA LYS A 91 13.20 -21.57 8.02
C LYS A 91 13.97 -20.30 8.40
N TRP A 92 13.67 -19.18 7.76
CA TRP A 92 14.30 -17.90 8.11
C TRP A 92 14.02 -17.50 9.55
N MET A 93 12.75 -17.57 10.00
CA MET A 93 12.37 -17.25 11.38
C MET A 93 13.03 -18.17 12.42
N LYS A 94 13.22 -19.45 12.09
CA LYS A 94 13.99 -20.39 12.95
C LYS A 94 15.45 -19.97 13.03
N ASN A 95 16.08 -19.67 11.90
CA ASN A 95 17.47 -19.22 11.88
C ASN A 95 17.70 -17.92 12.65
N GLN A 96 16.77 -16.96 12.60
CA GLN A 96 16.87 -15.72 13.37
C GLN A 96 16.81 -15.98 14.89
N ARG A 97 15.96 -16.91 15.33
CA ARG A 97 15.89 -17.32 16.74
C ARG A 97 17.14 -18.06 17.23
N SER A 98 17.82 -18.79 16.35
CA SER A 98 19.08 -19.47 16.70
C SER A 98 20.28 -18.53 16.81
N VAL A 99 20.18 -17.30 16.29
CA VAL A 99 21.25 -16.30 16.31
C VAL A 99 21.13 -15.35 17.51
N GLN A 100 19.97 -15.31 18.16
CA GLN A 100 19.70 -14.52 19.37
C GLN A 100 19.89 -15.35 20.64
#